data_AF-A0A177CGE5-F1
#
_entry.id   AF-A0A177CGE5-F1
#
_cell.length_a   1.000
_cell.length_b   1.000
_cell.length_c   1.000
_cell.angle_alpha   90.00
_cell.angle_beta   90.00
_cell.angle_gamma   90.00
#
_symmetry.space_group_name_H-M   'P 1'
#
loop_
_entity.id
_entity.type
_entity.pdbx_description
1 polymer ?
#
loop_
_entity_poly.entity_id
_entity_poly.type
_entity_poly.pdbx_seq_one_letter_code
_entity_poly.pdbx_strand_id
1 'polypeptide(L)'
;MDDLRQAIMCNADFTLLTYDWLPNYRKPWPNFNVDYECVNWELLDGWAEKRVFSLFDHKSLMHPQLGMFFINVKNPTIHVKY
;
A
#
# COMPACT_ATOMS: atom_id res chain seq x y z
N MET A 1 8.79 26.71 -1.25
CA MET A 1 7.85 25.74 -1.86
C MET A 1 8.59 24.63 -2.59
N ASP A 2 9.66 24.93 -3.33
CA ASP A 2 10.45 23.89 -4.01
C ASP A 2 11.28 23.04 -3.03
N ASP A 3 11.79 23.63 -1.94
CA ASP A 3 12.54 22.87 -0.91
C ASP A 3 11.71 21.77 -0.24
N LEU A 4 10.42 22.05 0.05
CA LEU A 4 9.51 21.04 0.60
C LEU A 4 9.24 19.92 -0.40
N ARG A 5 9.03 20.29 -1.68
CA ARG A 5 8.82 19.33 -2.76
C ARG A 5 10.06 18.45 -2.95
N GLN A 6 11.24 19.06 -2.96
CA GLN A 6 12.51 18.38 -3.13
C GLN A 6 12.86 17.50 -1.92
N ALA A 7 12.57 17.95 -0.70
CA ALA A 7 12.71 17.14 0.51
C ALA A 7 11.80 15.91 0.49
N ILE A 8 10.53 16.06 0.09
CA ILE A 8 9.58 14.94 -0.02
C ILE A 8 10.01 13.97 -1.13
N MET A 9 10.50 14.46 -2.27
CA MET A 9 10.96 13.61 -3.37
C MET A 9 12.27 12.88 -3.06
N CYS A 10 13.20 13.51 -2.34
CA CYS A 10 14.43 12.85 -1.87
C CYS A 10 14.08 11.76 -0.86
N ASN A 11 13.17 12.04 0.07
CA ASN A 11 12.70 11.09 1.06
C ASN A 11 11.44 10.34 0.59
N ALA A 12 11.31 10.11 -0.72
CA ALA A 12 10.24 9.26 -1.22
C ALA A 12 10.43 7.87 -0.59
N ASP A 13 9.47 7.44 0.23
CA ASP A 13 9.56 6.18 0.97
C ASP A 13 9.47 5.00 0.00
N PHE A 14 10.64 4.56 -0.47
CA PHE A 14 10.80 3.33 -1.27
C PHE A 14 11.13 2.13 -0.40
N THR A 15 11.40 2.38 0.89
CA THR A 15 11.75 1.32 1.79
C THR A 15 10.60 0.32 1.77
N LEU A 16 10.92 -0.95 1.58
CA LEU A 16 9.92 -2.00 1.56
C LEU A 16 9.22 -1.96 2.91
N LEU A 17 8.05 -1.32 2.96
CA LEU A 17 7.12 -1.42 4.07
C LEU A 17 6.70 -2.87 4.09
N THR A 18 7.40 -3.65 4.91
CA THR A 18 7.04 -5.04 5.11
C THR A 18 5.70 -5.06 5.82
N TYR A 19 4.91 -6.04 5.47
CA TYR A 19 3.58 -6.21 6.01
C TYR A 19 3.56 -7.51 6.80
N ASP A 20 3.20 -7.41 8.06
CA ASP A 20 3.10 -8.56 8.94
C ASP A 20 1.63 -9.00 9.09
N TRP A 21 1.41 -10.31 9.04
CA TRP A 21 0.11 -10.89 9.35
C TRP A 21 -0.06 -11.01 10.86
N LEU A 22 -0.89 -10.15 11.44
CA LEU A 22 -1.23 -10.24 12.86
C LEU A 22 -2.42 -11.20 13.07
N PRO A 23 -2.42 -12.04 14.13
CA PRO A 23 -3.43 -13.09 14.32
C PRO A 23 -4.89 -12.63 14.29
N ASN A 24 -5.15 -11.40 14.73
CA ASN A 24 -6.49 -10.84 14.86
C ASN A 24 -6.85 -9.83 13.75
N TYR A 25 -6.02 -9.68 12.71
CA TYR A 25 -6.24 -8.72 11.63
C TYR A 25 -6.29 -9.40 10.26
N ARG A 26 -7.39 -9.18 9.54
CA ARG A 26 -7.55 -9.70 8.16
C ARG A 26 -6.74 -8.95 7.12
N LYS A 27 -6.40 -7.69 7.40
CA LYS A 27 -5.44 -6.94 6.58
C LYS A 27 -4.03 -7.14 7.13
N PRO A 28 -3.03 -7.17 6.24
CA PRO A 28 -1.66 -7.06 6.67
C PRO A 28 -1.43 -5.75 7.43
N TRP A 29 -0.62 -5.79 8.50
CA TRP A 29 -0.27 -4.62 9.29
C TRP A 29 1.07 -4.03 8.81
N PRO A 30 1.14 -2.73 8.52
CA PRO A 30 2.37 -2.10 8.03
C PRO A 30 3.45 -2.06 9.13
N ASN A 31 4.68 -2.45 8.80
CA ASN A 31 5.87 -2.24 9.60
C ASN A 31 6.56 -0.94 9.15
N PHE A 32 6.65 0.05 10.04
CA PHE A 32 7.19 1.39 9.76
C PHE A 32 8.66 1.56 10.19
N ASN A 33 9.38 0.50 10.54
CA ASN A 33 10.81 0.57 10.80
C ASN A 33 11.58 0.51 9.48
N VAL A 34 11.91 1.68 8.94
CA VAL A 34 12.51 1.82 7.60
C VAL A 34 13.63 2.87 7.60
N ASP A 35 14.74 2.53 6.92
CA ASP A 35 15.92 3.39 6.73
C ASP A 35 15.83 4.12 5.38
N TYR A 36 16.07 5.44 5.37
CA TYR A 36 15.86 6.29 4.19
C TYR A 36 17.18 6.71 3.51
N GLU A 37 17.23 6.63 2.18
CA GLU A 37 18.26 7.24 1.32
C GLU A 37 17.59 7.98 0.14
N CYS A 38 18.26 8.98 -0.45
CA CYS A 38 17.70 9.69 -1.59
C CYS A 38 17.65 8.85 -2.87
N VAL A 39 16.54 8.92 -3.61
CA VAL A 39 16.28 8.09 -4.79
C VAL A 39 16.21 8.86 -6.12
N ASN A 40 16.50 8.16 -7.22
CA ASN A 40 16.23 8.66 -8.57
C ASN A 40 14.73 8.50 -8.89
N TRP A 41 14.04 9.62 -9.11
CA TRP A 41 12.59 9.64 -9.30
C TRP A 41 12.13 9.04 -10.63
N GLU A 42 12.84 9.26 -11.74
CA GLU A 42 12.42 8.72 -13.04
C GLU A 42 12.48 7.19 -13.06
N LEU A 43 13.50 6.61 -12.43
CA LEU A 43 13.62 5.16 -12.27
C LEU A 43 12.53 4.60 -11.35
N LEU A 44 12.18 5.33 -10.29
CA LEU A 44 11.16 4.94 -9.33
C LEU A 44 9.76 4.89 -9.99
N ASP A 45 9.36 5.98 -10.64
CA ASP A 45 8.04 6.11 -11.25
C ASP A 45 7.83 5.03 -12.34
N GLY A 46 8.83 4.84 -13.21
CA GLY A 46 8.79 3.80 -14.24
C GLY A 46 8.85 2.36 -13.70
N TRP A 47 9.42 2.13 -12.52
CA TRP A 47 9.38 0.84 -11.83
C TRP A 47 8.00 0.57 -11.21
N ALA A 48 7.40 1.59 -10.60
CA ALA A 48 6.12 1.52 -9.90
C ALA A 48 4.96 1.30 -10.87
N GLU A 49 4.93 2.06 -11.97
CA GLU A 49 3.90 1.95 -13.02
C GLU A 49 3.77 0.50 -13.53
N LYS A 50 4.90 -0.20 -13.72
CA LYS A 50 4.94 -1.59 -14.20
C LYS A 50 4.46 -2.62 -13.18
N ARG A 51 4.29 -2.25 -11.91
CA ARG A 51 3.97 -3.16 -10.79
C ARG A 51 2.70 -2.77 -10.04
N VAL A 52 1.92 -1.84 -10.57
CA VAL A 52 0.60 -1.51 -10.03
C VAL A 52 -0.30 -2.74 -10.12
N PHE A 53 -0.97 -3.06 -9.02
CA PHE A 53 -2.02 -4.07 -8.96
C PHE A 53 -3.27 -3.48 -8.31
N SER A 54 -4.44 -4.05 -8.61
CA SER A 54 -5.70 -3.59 -8.02
C SER A 54 -5.91 -4.26 -6.67
N LEU A 55 -6.12 -3.46 -5.62
CA LEU A 55 -6.56 -3.95 -4.31
C LEU A 55 -7.92 -4.68 -4.37
N PHE A 56 -8.66 -4.51 -5.47
CA PHE A 56 -9.98 -5.09 -5.71
C PHE A 56 -9.97 -6.24 -6.72
N ASP A 57 -8.80 -6.76 -7.10
CA ASP A 57 -8.73 -7.92 -7.99
C ASP A 57 -9.17 -9.24 -7.32
N HIS A 58 -9.41 -9.20 -6.01
CA HIS A 58 -9.83 -10.33 -5.17
C HIS A 58 -8.87 -11.54 -5.23
N LYS A 59 -7.62 -11.32 -5.65
CA LYS A 59 -6.60 -12.35 -5.86
C LYS A 59 -5.27 -12.01 -5.20
N SER A 60 -4.85 -10.75 -5.24
CA SER A 60 -3.51 -10.32 -4.81
C SER A 60 -3.34 -10.22 -3.29
N LEU A 61 -4.42 -9.94 -2.54
CA LEU A 61 -4.37 -9.74 -1.09
C LEU A 61 -5.31 -10.72 -0.34
N MET A 62 -4.97 -12.00 -0.39
CA MET A 62 -5.70 -13.06 0.31
C MET A 62 -4.94 -13.49 1.57
N HIS A 63 -5.56 -13.35 2.74
CA HIS A 63 -4.97 -13.80 4.01
C HIS A 63 -4.93 -15.35 4.05
N PRO A 64 -3.81 -15.99 4.44
CA PRO A 64 -3.66 -17.45 4.42
C PRO A 64 -4.75 -18.22 5.19
N GLN A 65 -5.13 -17.73 6.38
CA GLN A 65 -6.17 -18.33 7.23
C GLN A 65 -7.55 -17.66 7.13
N LEU A 66 -7.59 -16.33 7.08
CA LEU A 66 -8.83 -15.55 7.20
C LEU A 66 -9.49 -15.19 5.85
N GLY A 67 -8.82 -15.48 4.73
CA GLY A 67 -9.36 -15.28 3.39
C GLY A 67 -9.36 -13.80 2.94
N MET A 68 -10.39 -13.43 2.18
CA MET A 68 -10.45 -12.15 1.45
C MET A 68 -10.63 -10.94 2.39
N PHE A 69 -9.89 -9.86 2.10
CA PHE A 69 -9.95 -8.63 2.89
C PHE A 69 -11.34 -7.95 2.85
N PHE A 70 -11.97 -7.89 1.67
CA PHE A 70 -13.34 -7.39 1.51
C PHE A 70 -14.33 -8.56 1.49
N ILE A 71 -15.39 -8.45 2.28
CA ILE A 71 -16.56 -9.33 2.15
C ILE A 71 -17.20 -9.04 0.80
N ASN A 72 -17.50 -10.10 0.02
CA ASN A 72 -18.27 -9.99 -1.21
C ASN A 72 -19.71 -9.58 -0.85
N VAL A 73 -19.94 -8.29 -0.68
CA VAL A 73 -21.30 -7.77 -0.47
C VAL A 73 -21.96 -7.78 -1.84
N LYS A 74 -22.74 -8.83 -2.13
CA LYS A 74 -23.73 -8.76 -3.19
C LYS A 74 -24.70 -7.63 -2.80
N ASN A 75 -24.46 -6.44 -3.36
CA ASN A 75 -25.07 -5.12 -3.12
C ASN A 75 -24.55 -4.32 -1.91
N PRO A 76 -23.51 -3.49 -2.09
CA PRO A 76 -23.18 -2.47 -1.12
C PRO A 76 -24.10 -1.26 -1.34
N THR A 77 -25.18 -1.14 -0.56
CA THR A 77 -25.81 0.17 -0.40
C THR A 77 -24.85 1.03 0.41
N ILE A 78 -24.07 1.86 -0.28
CA ILE A 78 -23.12 2.76 0.37
C ILE A 78 -23.91 3.86 1.06
N HIS A 79 -24.16 3.68 2.36
CA HIS A 79 -24.56 4.80 3.21
C HIS A 79 -23.31 5.62 3.52
N VAL A 80 -23.01 6.58 2.65
CA VAL A 80 -22.09 7.68 2.99
C VAL A 80 -22.80 8.52 4.04
N LYS A 81 -22.43 8.34 5.31
CA LYS A 81 -22.74 9.33 6.34
C LYS A 81 -21.66 10.41 6.28
N TYR A 82 -22.09 11.61 5.92
CA TYR A 82 -21.35 12.85 6.11
C TYR A 82 -21.19 13.14 7.60
#